data_AF-A0A952U1K6-F1
#
_entry.id   AF-A0A952U1K6-F1
#
_cell.length_a   1.000
_cell.length_b   1.000
_cell.length_c   1.000
_cell.angle_alpha   90.00
_cell.angle_beta   90.00
_cell.angle_gamma   90.00
#
_symmetry.space_group_name_H-M   'P 1'
#
loop_
_entity.id
_entity.type
_entity.pdbx_description
1 polymer ?
#
loop_
_entity_poly.entity_id
_entity_poly.type
_entity_poly.pdbx_seq_one_letter_code
_entity_poly.pdbx_strand_id
1 'polypeptide(L)'
;MARITRLFPKDMELKPTLAGRVNQIREFRNLTIRDLAKDTRFTTGRIEDIESGLETWLSSADRQILATALRIDPQVLKDVEVRAVEEEATITEVPIAVLEDLADAVLHGERDIPCPRCKTMLNCSIQEGIDLENNQIFLPMAYCPKCPFVLK
;
A
#
# COMPACT_ATOMS: atom_id res chain seq x y z
N MET A 1 -2.82 -19.83 -32.47
CA MET A 1 -2.45 -18.55 -33.10
C MET A 1 -1.05 -18.19 -32.66
N ALA A 2 -0.10 -18.23 -33.60
CA ALA A 2 1.33 -18.19 -33.32
C ALA A 2 1.76 -16.84 -32.72
N ARG A 3 2.11 -16.79 -31.43
CA ARG A 3 2.89 -15.68 -30.90
C ARG A 3 4.34 -16.07 -31.08
N ILE A 4 4.94 -15.61 -32.19
CA ILE A 4 6.40 -15.57 -32.32
C ILE A 4 6.88 -14.50 -31.34
N THR A 5 6.94 -14.85 -30.05
CA THR A 5 7.83 -14.21 -29.10
C THR A 5 9.23 -14.51 -29.60
N ARG A 6 9.92 -13.54 -30.20
CA ARG A 6 11.36 -13.69 -30.46
C ARG A 6 12.01 -13.90 -29.11
N LEU A 7 12.33 -15.16 -28.84
CA LEU A 7 13.01 -15.60 -27.64
C LEU A 7 14.30 -14.80 -27.53
N PHE A 8 14.60 -14.34 -26.31
CA PHE A 8 15.92 -13.81 -26.01
C PHE A 8 17.00 -14.83 -26.42
N PRO A 9 18.20 -14.37 -26.79
CA PRO A 9 19.35 -15.27 -26.86
C PRO A 9 19.40 -16.10 -25.56
N LYS A 10 19.64 -17.41 -25.66
CA LYS A 10 19.64 -18.32 -24.49
C LYS A 10 20.67 -17.92 -23.44
N ASP A 11 21.67 -17.14 -23.84
CA ASP A 11 22.80 -16.71 -23.02
C ASP A 11 22.58 -15.33 -22.37
N MET A 12 21.41 -14.70 -22.59
CA MET A 12 21.13 -13.37 -22.08
C MET A 12 20.52 -13.42 -20.67
N GLU A 13 21.33 -13.15 -19.66
CA GLU A 13 20.84 -12.96 -18.29
C GLU A 13 20.05 -11.64 -18.17
N LEU A 14 18.81 -11.74 -17.70
CA LEU A 14 17.95 -10.59 -17.49
C LEU A 14 18.22 -9.95 -16.13
N LYS A 15 18.33 -8.61 -16.11
CA LYS A 15 18.51 -7.84 -14.87
C LYS A 15 17.41 -8.19 -13.84
N PRO A 16 17.75 -8.20 -12.53
CA PRO A 16 16.82 -8.66 -11.48
C PRO A 16 15.81 -7.60 -11.03
N THR A 17 15.94 -6.34 -11.48
CA THR A 17 15.02 -5.25 -11.15
C THR A 17 14.10 -4.95 -12.33
N LEU A 18 12.87 -4.49 -12.05
CA LEU A 18 11.94 -4.03 -13.10
C LEU A 18 12.59 -2.97 -13.99
N ALA A 19 13.12 -1.91 -13.37
CA ALA A 19 13.80 -0.81 -14.04
C ALA A 19 14.93 -1.28 -14.98
N GLY A 20 15.81 -2.13 -14.43
CA GLY A 20 16.92 -2.69 -15.20
C GLY A 20 16.43 -3.55 -16.36
N ARG A 21 15.40 -4.38 -16.13
CA ARG A 21 14.86 -5.29 -17.13
C ARG A 21 14.19 -4.54 -18.27
N VAL A 22 13.40 -3.51 -17.97
CA VAL A 22 12.78 -2.64 -18.99
C VAL A 22 13.85 -1.95 -19.84
N ASN A 23 14.83 -1.32 -19.20
CA ASN A 23 15.93 -0.64 -19.90
C ASN A 23 16.75 -1.61 -20.79
N GLN A 24 17.13 -2.78 -20.25
CA GLN A 24 17.90 -3.80 -20.98
C GLN A 24 17.15 -4.31 -22.21
N ILE A 25 15.84 -4.58 -22.07
CA ILE A 25 15.02 -5.10 -23.17
C ILE A 25 14.76 -4.00 -24.21
N ARG A 26 14.56 -2.75 -23.77
CA ARG A 26 14.39 -1.60 -24.67
C ARG A 26 15.64 -1.40 -25.54
N GLU A 27 16.82 -1.39 -24.93
CA GLU A 27 18.10 -1.26 -25.63
C GLU A 27 18.35 -2.43 -26.57
N PHE A 28 18.09 -3.67 -26.15
CA PHE A 28 18.20 -4.85 -27.00
C PHE A 28 17.30 -4.79 -28.25
N ARG A 29 16.18 -4.07 -28.17
CA ARG A 29 15.23 -3.88 -29.28
C ARG A 29 15.46 -2.59 -30.05
N ASN A 30 16.53 -1.84 -29.74
CA ASN A 30 16.87 -0.55 -30.36
C ASN A 30 15.70 0.45 -30.31
N LEU A 31 14.95 0.47 -29.21
CA LEU A 31 13.84 1.39 -28.99
C LEU A 31 14.33 2.61 -28.20
N THR A 32 13.91 3.81 -28.60
CA THR A 32 14.10 5.00 -27.75
C THR A 32 12.99 5.10 -26.71
N ILE A 33 13.20 5.91 -25.66
CA ILE A 33 12.17 6.21 -24.66
C ILE A 33 10.90 6.77 -25.33
N ARG A 34 11.08 7.60 -26.36
CA ARG A 34 9.98 8.19 -27.14
C ARG A 34 9.21 7.15 -27.94
N ASP A 35 9.89 6.16 -28.51
CA ASP A 35 9.26 5.07 -29.25
C ASP A 35 8.46 4.18 -28.30
N LEU A 36 9.05 3.82 -27.15
CA LEU A 36 8.37 3.01 -26.14
C LEU A 36 7.14 3.74 -25.57
N ALA A 37 7.24 5.04 -25.30
CA ALA A 37 6.12 5.87 -24.87
C ALA A 37 4.99 5.89 -25.91
N LYS A 38 5.33 6.01 -27.20
CA LYS A 38 4.35 5.99 -28.29
C LYS A 38 3.63 4.64 -28.40
N ASP A 39 4.36 3.53 -28.28
CA ASP A 39 3.82 2.18 -28.39
C ASP A 39 2.97 1.78 -27.17
N THR A 40 3.32 2.28 -25.98
CA THR A 40 2.61 2.00 -24.71
C THR A 40 1.50 3.00 -24.41
N ARG A 41 1.45 4.15 -25.10
CA ARG A 41 0.64 5.32 -24.75
C ARG A 41 0.96 5.90 -23.36
N PHE A 42 2.13 5.61 -22.82
CA PHE A 42 2.63 6.26 -21.61
C PHE A 42 3.26 7.61 -21.96
N THR A 43 3.36 8.50 -20.97
CA THR A 43 4.17 9.72 -21.11
C THR A 43 5.65 9.33 -21.08
N THR A 44 6.51 10.14 -21.71
CA THR A 44 7.97 9.92 -21.66
C THR A 44 8.48 9.94 -20.22
N GLY A 45 7.96 10.87 -19.40
CA GLY A 45 8.29 10.94 -17.97
C GLY A 45 7.95 9.66 -17.22
N ARG A 46 6.79 9.03 -17.47
CA ARG A 46 6.44 7.77 -16.82
C ARG A 46 7.40 6.63 -17.20
N ILE A 47 7.85 6.56 -18.45
CA ILE A 47 8.87 5.58 -18.85
C ILE A 47 10.20 5.85 -18.14
N GLU A 48 10.59 7.11 -17.98
CA GLU A 48 11.78 7.51 -17.22
C GLU A 48 11.65 7.15 -15.73
N ASP A 49 10.47 7.32 -15.13
CA ASP A 49 10.16 6.92 -13.75
C ASP A 49 10.29 5.40 -13.56
N ILE A 50 9.83 4.62 -14.55
CA ILE A 50 9.99 3.16 -14.55
C ILE A 50 11.47 2.76 -14.71
N GLU A 51 12.21 3.36 -15.64
CA GLU A 51 13.63 3.03 -15.88
C GLU A 51 14.57 3.53 -14.78
N SER A 52 14.19 4.58 -14.05
CA SER A 52 14.91 5.07 -12.88
C SER A 52 14.57 4.29 -11.60
N GLY A 53 13.49 3.50 -11.60
CA GLY A 53 13.04 2.72 -10.45
C GLY A 53 12.21 3.50 -9.43
N LEU A 54 11.69 4.67 -9.81
CA LEU A 54 10.67 5.38 -9.03
C LEU A 54 9.34 4.63 -9.04
N GLU A 55 8.97 4.04 -10.19
CA GLU A 55 7.80 3.15 -10.31
C GLU A 55 8.29 1.68 -10.32
N THR A 56 8.22 1.01 -9.17
CA THR A 56 8.68 -0.39 -9.00
C THR A 56 7.58 -1.44 -9.18
N TRP A 57 6.34 -0.99 -9.35
CA TRP A 57 5.16 -1.85 -9.45
C TRP A 57 4.19 -1.32 -10.49
N LEU A 58 3.67 -2.21 -11.34
CA LEU A 58 2.77 -1.87 -12.44
C LEU A 58 1.41 -2.55 -12.26
N SER A 59 0.34 -1.83 -12.66
CA SER A 59 -0.99 -2.44 -12.79
C SER A 59 -0.96 -3.60 -13.79
N SER A 60 -1.91 -4.54 -13.68
CA SER A 60 -2.00 -5.67 -14.61
C SER A 60 -2.16 -5.23 -16.08
N ALA A 61 -2.92 -4.16 -16.31
CA ALA A 61 -3.12 -3.57 -17.63
C ALA A 61 -1.83 -2.92 -18.14
N ASP A 62 -1.17 -2.10 -17.32
CA ASP A 62 0.07 -1.42 -17.71
C ASP A 62 1.18 -2.42 -18.02
N ARG A 63 1.31 -3.48 -17.21
CA ARG A 63 2.26 -4.57 -17.44
C ARG A 63 2.00 -5.27 -18.78
N GLN A 64 0.74 -5.53 -19.11
CA GLN A 64 0.38 -6.17 -20.38
C GLN A 64 0.72 -5.28 -21.58
N ILE A 65 0.44 -3.98 -21.48
CA ILE A 65 0.77 -2.99 -22.51
C ILE A 65 2.29 -2.90 -22.71
N LEU A 66 3.03 -2.74 -21.62
CA LEU A 66 4.49 -2.63 -21.64
C LEU A 66 5.15 -3.91 -22.19
N ALA A 67 4.70 -5.08 -21.74
CA ALA A 67 5.17 -6.37 -22.25
C ALA A 67 4.88 -6.55 -23.75
N THR A 68 3.75 -6.02 -24.23
CA THR A 68 3.37 -6.10 -25.65
C THR A 68 4.27 -5.19 -26.49
N ALA A 69 4.53 -3.95 -26.04
CA ALA A 69 5.44 -3.03 -26.71
C ALA A 69 6.88 -3.58 -26.75
N LEU A 70 7.35 -4.16 -25.64
CA LEU A 70 8.66 -4.82 -25.55
C LEU A 70 8.71 -6.21 -26.22
N ARG A 71 7.57 -6.72 -26.72
CA ARG A 71 7.39 -8.06 -27.31
C ARG A 71 7.99 -9.17 -26.44
N ILE A 72 7.57 -9.20 -25.18
CA ILE A 72 7.91 -10.21 -24.17
C ILE A 72 6.64 -10.76 -23.52
N ASP A 73 6.78 -11.83 -22.74
CA ASP A 73 5.70 -12.30 -21.89
C ASP A 73 5.55 -11.40 -20.65
N PRO A 74 4.32 -11.04 -20.22
CA PRO A 74 4.10 -10.25 -19.01
C PRO A 74 4.69 -10.85 -17.73
N GLN A 75 4.84 -12.19 -17.64
CA GLN A 75 5.47 -12.83 -16.47
C GLN A 75 6.90 -12.35 -16.27
N VAL A 76 7.63 -12.10 -17.36
CA VAL A 76 9.03 -11.64 -17.31
C VAL A 76 9.17 -10.32 -16.54
N LEU A 77 8.16 -9.43 -16.59
CA LEU A 77 8.14 -8.21 -15.79
C LEU A 77 7.63 -8.46 -14.38
N LYS A 78 6.58 -9.30 -14.25
CA LYS A 78 5.96 -9.64 -12.96
C LYS A 78 6.96 -10.24 -11.98
N ASP A 79 7.88 -11.07 -12.44
CA ASP A 79 8.87 -11.76 -11.59
C ASP A 79 9.82 -10.81 -10.84
N VAL A 80 9.96 -9.56 -11.29
CA VAL A 80 10.87 -8.56 -10.72
C VAL A 80 10.17 -7.34 -10.15
N GLU A 81 8.83 -7.32 -10.19
CA GLU A 81 8.05 -6.26 -9.59
C GLU A 81 8.07 -6.38 -8.07
N VAL A 82 8.42 -5.28 -7.41
CA VAL A 82 8.40 -5.18 -5.96
C VAL A 82 7.34 -4.16 -5.61
N ARG A 83 6.26 -4.63 -4.97
CA ARG A 83 5.29 -3.73 -4.37
C ARG A 83 5.98 -3.07 -3.19
N ALA A 84 6.09 -1.75 -3.19
CA ALA A 84 6.43 -1.02 -1.98
C ALA A 84 5.38 -1.38 -0.93
N VAL A 85 5.77 -2.17 0.06
CA VAL A 85 4.92 -2.46 1.20
C VAL A 85 4.91 -1.16 1.98
N GLU A 86 3.83 -0.39 1.84
CA GLU A 86 3.51 0.60 2.86
C GLU A 86 3.48 -0.17 4.17
N GLU A 87 4.37 0.20 5.11
CA GLU A 87 4.48 -0.46 6.41
C GLU A 87 3.07 -0.67 6.95
N GLU A 88 2.61 -1.93 6.93
CA GLU A 88 1.31 -2.28 7.45
C GLU A 88 1.28 -1.71 8.86
N ALA A 89 0.42 -0.72 9.09
CA ALA A 89 0.31 -0.05 10.38
C ALA A 89 0.06 -1.15 11.40
N THR A 90 1.13 -1.56 12.10
CA THR A 90 1.10 -2.69 13.01
C THR A 90 -0.11 -2.48 13.89
N ILE A 91 -1.05 -3.43 13.85
CA ILE A 91 -2.14 -3.44 14.80
C ILE A 91 -1.46 -3.82 16.11
N THR A 92 -0.85 -2.83 16.77
CA THR A 92 -0.35 -2.99 18.12
C THR A 92 -1.59 -3.17 18.96
N GLU A 93 -1.88 -4.42 19.31
CA GLU A 93 -2.92 -4.73 20.26
C GLU A 93 -2.62 -3.95 21.54
N VAL A 94 -3.51 -3.03 21.88
CA VAL A 94 -3.36 -2.20 23.07
C VAL A 94 -3.56 -3.12 24.27
N PRO A 95 -2.62 -3.19 25.24
CA PRO A 95 -2.78 -4.02 26.43
C PRO A 95 -4.07 -3.67 27.18
N ILE A 96 -4.75 -4.68 27.73
CA ILE A 96 -6.03 -4.53 28.44
C ILE A 96 -5.90 -3.54 29.61
N ALA A 97 -4.79 -3.57 30.35
CA ALA A 97 -4.53 -2.63 31.45
C ALA A 97 -4.60 -1.15 31.01
N VAL A 98 -4.10 -0.83 29.81
CA VAL A 98 -4.15 0.53 29.26
C VAL A 98 -5.59 0.91 28.87
N LEU A 99 -6.42 -0.06 28.47
CA LEU A 99 -7.84 0.19 28.18
C LEU A 99 -8.64 0.44 29.46
N GLU A 100 -8.34 -0.28 30.54
CA GLU A 100 -8.95 -0.07 31.86
C GLU A 100 -8.60 1.31 32.43
N ASP A 101 -7.31 1.69 32.39
CA ASP A 101 -6.87 3.03 32.81
C ASP A 101 -7.56 4.15 32.00
N LEU A 102 -7.73 3.94 30.68
CA LEU A 102 -8.43 4.87 29.81
C LEU A 102 -9.93 4.96 30.12
N ALA A 103 -10.57 3.82 30.41
CA ALA A 103 -11.98 3.77 30.78
C ALA A 103 -12.23 4.52 32.10
N ASP A 104 -11.37 4.31 33.09
CA ASP A 104 -11.42 5.03 34.36
C ASP A 104 -11.21 6.53 34.15
N ALA A 105 -10.19 6.96 33.39
CA ALA A 105 -9.96 8.38 33.12
C ALA A 105 -11.17 9.07 32.45
N VAL A 106 -11.84 8.39 31.52
CA VAL A 106 -13.06 8.90 30.87
C VAL A 106 -14.22 9.00 31.86
N LEU A 107 -14.40 8.01 32.76
CA LEU A 107 -15.42 8.05 33.81
C LEU A 107 -15.17 9.16 34.83
N HIS A 108 -13.90 9.46 35.14
CA HIS A 108 -13.53 10.58 36.02
C HIS A 108 -13.68 11.96 35.34
N GLY A 109 -14.02 11.99 34.05
CA GLY A 109 -14.31 13.22 33.30
C GLY A 109 -13.11 13.83 32.58
N GLU A 110 -11.99 13.11 32.46
CA GLU A 110 -10.83 13.58 31.70
C GLU A 110 -11.11 13.55 30.19
N ARG A 111 -10.85 14.66 29.51
CA ARG A 111 -11.11 14.83 28.06
C ARG A 111 -9.85 14.97 27.21
N ASP A 112 -8.71 15.26 27.84
CA ASP A 112 -7.42 15.46 27.16
C ASP A 112 -6.59 14.16 27.13
N ILE A 113 -7.20 13.08 26.64
CA ILE A 113 -6.60 11.75 26.65
C ILE A 113 -6.02 11.43 25.27
N PRO A 114 -4.71 11.16 25.14
CA PRO A 114 -4.10 10.79 23.87
C PRO A 114 -4.40 9.34 23.50
N CYS A 115 -4.64 9.08 22.21
CA CYS A 115 -4.88 7.74 21.70
C CYS A 115 -3.65 6.83 21.92
N PRO A 116 -3.81 5.63 22.51
CA PRO A 116 -2.68 4.71 22.75
C PRO A 116 -2.02 4.23 21.45
N ARG A 117 -2.73 4.30 20.31
CA ARG A 117 -2.24 3.83 19.01
C ARG A 117 -1.55 4.91 18.17
N CYS A 118 -2.10 6.12 18.13
CA CYS A 118 -1.61 7.18 17.23
C CYS A 118 -1.30 8.52 17.92
N LYS A 119 -1.42 8.58 19.26
CA LYS A 119 -1.16 9.76 20.10
C LYS A 119 -1.99 11.00 19.75
N THR A 120 -3.03 10.85 18.92
CA THR A 120 -3.99 11.91 18.61
C THR A 120 -5.03 11.98 19.73
N MET A 121 -5.51 13.17 20.07
CA MET A 121 -6.54 13.34 21.11
C MET A 121 -7.79 12.51 20.80
N LEU A 122 -8.27 11.79 21.80
CA LEU A 122 -9.51 11.01 21.73
C LEU A 122 -10.71 11.94 21.92
N ASN A 123 -11.82 11.60 21.28
CA ASN A 123 -13.10 12.21 21.59
C ASN A 123 -13.82 11.32 22.62
N CYS A 124 -13.90 11.79 23.86
CA CYS A 124 -14.43 11.04 25.00
C CYS A 124 -15.83 11.51 25.37
N SER A 125 -16.72 10.57 25.69
CA SER A 125 -18.10 10.80 26.10
C SER A 125 -18.52 9.73 27.10
N ILE A 126 -19.47 10.04 27.98
CA ILE A 126 -20.04 9.08 28.93
C ILE A 126 -21.46 8.80 28.48
N GLN A 127 -21.79 7.53 28.28
CA GLN A 127 -23.14 7.08 27.95
C GLN A 127 -23.84 6.60 29.23
N GLU A 128 -25.02 7.17 29.49
CA GLU A 128 -25.87 6.77 30.62
C GLU A 128 -26.81 5.64 30.18
N GLY A 129 -26.94 4.62 31.03
CA GLY A 129 -27.82 3.48 30.81
C GLY A 129 -28.53 3.08 32.11
N ILE A 130 -29.53 2.22 31.96
CA ILE A 130 -30.25 1.62 33.09
C ILE A 130 -30.17 0.11 32.91
N ASP A 131 -29.71 -0.59 33.96
CA ASP A 131 -29.65 -2.05 33.98
C ASP A 131 -31.05 -2.66 34.24
N LEU A 132 -31.18 -3.97 34.05
CA LEU A 132 -32.42 -4.74 34.26
C LEU A 132 -32.99 -4.60 35.68
N GLU A 133 -32.14 -4.28 36.66
CA GLU A 133 -32.52 -4.04 38.07
C GLU A 133 -32.85 -2.56 38.36
N ASN A 134 -33.02 -1.72 37.34
CA ASN A 134 -33.25 -0.26 37.44
C ASN A 134 -32.10 0.54 38.07
N ASN A 135 -30.89 0.00 38.11
CA ASN A 135 -29.71 0.73 38.55
C ASN A 135 -29.14 1.60 37.40
N GLN A 136 -28.70 2.82 37.73
CA GLN A 136 -28.01 3.69 36.77
C GLN A 136 -26.60 3.16 36.51
N ILE A 137 -26.22 3.03 35.24
CA ILE A 137 -24.88 2.64 34.80
C ILE A 137 -24.29 3.71 33.89
N PHE A 138 -22.98 3.94 34.00
CA PHE A 138 -22.23 4.88 33.18
C PHE A 138 -21.19 4.09 32.36
N LEU A 139 -21.23 4.24 31.04
CA LEU A 139 -20.34 3.55 30.12
C LEU A 139 -19.38 4.57 29.46
N PRO A 140 -18.05 4.42 29.61
CA PRO A 140 -17.08 5.30 28.96
C PRO A 140 -16.97 4.96 27.47
N MET A 141 -17.20 5.96 26.63
CA MET A 141 -17.11 5.84 25.17
C MET A 141 -16.03 6.78 24.65
N ALA A 142 -15.03 6.25 23.94
CA ALA A 142 -14.00 7.09 23.31
C ALA A 142 -13.67 6.62 21.90
N TYR A 143 -13.46 7.53 20.95
CA TYR A 143 -13.01 7.19 19.61
C TYR A 143 -11.89 8.10 19.12
N CYS A 144 -11.00 7.55 18.30
CA CYS A 144 -9.94 8.33 17.67
C CYS A 144 -10.37 8.83 16.29
N PRO A 145 -10.17 10.12 15.94
CA PRO A 145 -10.51 10.63 14.60
C PRO A 145 -9.54 10.16 13.50
N LYS A 146 -8.34 9.70 13.86
CA LYS A 146 -7.26 9.39 12.91
C LYS A 146 -7.02 7.88 12.71
N CYS A 147 -7.38 7.04 13.67
CA CYS A 147 -7.15 5.59 13.60
C CYS A 147 -8.43 4.84 13.99
N PRO A 148 -8.58 3.55 13.64
CA PRO A 148 -9.81 2.79 13.90
C PRO A 148 -9.95 2.37 15.39
N PHE A 149 -9.30 3.08 16.31
CA PHE A 149 -9.39 2.82 17.75
C PHE A 149 -10.72 3.33 18.30
N VAL A 150 -11.45 2.44 18.97
CA VAL A 150 -12.70 2.72 19.67
C VAL A 150 -12.69 2.00 21.01
N LEU A 151 -12.93 2.76 22.08
CA LEU A 151 -13.21 2.28 23.43
C LEU A 151 -14.74 2.17 23.60
N LYS A 152 -15.20 1.00 24.03
CA LYS A 152 -16.61 0.67 24.28
C LYS A 152 -16.75 0.01 25.65
#